data_AF-A0A9E3U2V1-F1
#
_entry.id   AF-A0A9E3U2V1-F1
#
_cell.length_a   1.000
_cell.length_b   1.000
_cell.length_c   1.000
_cell.angle_alpha   90.00
_cell.angle_beta   90.00
_cell.angle_gamma   90.00
#
_symmetry.space_group_name_H-M   'P 1'
#
loop_
_entity.id
_entity.type
_entity.pdbx_description
1 polymer ?
#
loop_
_entity_poly.entity_id
_entity_poly.type
_entity_poly.pdbx_seq_one_letter_code
_entity_poly.pdbx_strand_id
1 'polypeptide(L)'
;MWVGVALSPLLAASACAQAAPAAPAGDEQPVVSKAAPTVMMLRTEDGKLYPVPDLTLEELSELKELRDSLRAPERPPGYEFREATVQGTAQKDRASLEADFTIKVFDTEFVRVPLRMPDAVKSQITFTGEGEHRLTFDAEAGGYVAWIRAAEPNTEHRIHWKFSDRVDTVRDETRLDLSLPRAATGRITLRVPMANAMLVGNRSDVSVKHDGGATEFVVDQAGGDVQLTWHPPRENKARLPDEFEAVGKILLRVVDGQTRA
;
A
#
# COMPACT_ATOMS: atom_id res chain seq x y z
N MET A 1 -74.40 -6.09 45.76
CA MET A 1 -73.72 -5.02 46.54
C MET A 1 -72.84 -4.25 45.54
N TRP A 2 -73.03 -2.97 45.18
CA TRP A 2 -73.73 -1.83 45.83
C TRP A 2 -73.22 -1.63 47.28
N VAL A 3 -72.70 -0.49 47.76
CA VAL A 3 -72.70 0.94 47.34
C VAL A 3 -71.32 1.56 47.69
N GLY A 4 -70.77 2.63 47.09
CA GLY A 4 -71.18 3.42 45.91
C GLY A 4 -71.14 4.96 46.11
N VAL A 5 -70.66 5.70 45.09
CA VAL A 5 -70.92 7.15 44.82
C VAL A 5 -70.35 8.21 45.79
N ALA A 6 -69.60 9.17 45.23
CA ALA A 6 -69.62 10.58 45.66
C ALA A 6 -69.46 11.49 44.42
N LEU A 7 -70.46 12.32 44.16
CA LEU A 7 -70.56 13.24 43.03
C LEU A 7 -70.19 14.67 43.50
N SER A 8 -69.63 15.52 42.63
CA SER A 8 -69.71 16.99 42.79
C SER A 8 -69.63 17.70 41.43
N PRO A 9 -70.30 18.86 41.25
CA PRO A 9 -70.82 19.23 39.93
C PRO A 9 -70.10 20.38 39.23
N LEU A 10 -70.43 20.55 37.94
CA LEU A 10 -70.10 21.71 37.12
C LEU A 10 -70.67 23.02 37.69
N LEU A 11 -69.98 24.11 37.34
CA LEU A 11 -70.62 25.40 37.08
C LEU A 11 -69.99 26.01 35.83
N ALA A 12 -70.82 26.37 34.85
CA ALA A 12 -70.40 26.91 33.56
C ALA A 12 -71.14 28.22 33.27
N ALA A 13 -70.48 29.19 32.64
CA ALA A 13 -71.12 30.39 32.10
C ALA A 13 -70.41 30.91 30.85
N SER A 14 -71.13 30.88 29.74
CA SER A 14 -70.94 31.68 28.51
C SER A 14 -71.37 33.15 28.75
N ALA A 15 -71.13 34.17 27.91
CA ALA A 15 -70.31 34.36 26.70
C ALA A 15 -70.30 35.86 26.31
N CYS A 16 -69.67 36.17 25.16
CA CYS A 16 -69.91 37.32 24.27
C CYS A 16 -69.31 38.73 24.56
N ALA A 17 -68.43 39.09 23.62
CA ALA A 17 -68.43 40.33 22.84
C ALA A 17 -67.98 41.66 23.45
N GLN A 18 -66.86 42.18 22.91
CA GLN A 18 -66.93 43.45 22.17
C GLN A 18 -65.88 43.54 21.04
N ALA A 19 -66.15 44.42 20.07
CA ALA A 19 -65.61 44.35 18.71
C ALA A 19 -64.37 45.22 18.47
N ALA A 20 -63.61 44.87 17.42
CA ALA A 20 -62.48 45.64 16.91
C ALA A 20 -62.94 46.84 16.04
N PRO A 21 -62.03 47.80 15.79
CA PRO A 21 -61.98 48.54 14.54
C PRO A 21 -60.79 48.10 13.67
N ALA A 22 -61.05 47.89 12.37
CA ALA A 22 -60.02 47.95 11.31
C ALA A 22 -59.73 49.45 11.00
N ALA A 23 -58.73 49.88 10.23
CA ALA A 23 -57.75 49.27 9.32
C ALA A 23 -56.51 50.25 9.27
N PRO A 24 -55.55 50.27 8.30
CA PRO A 24 -55.51 49.62 6.98
C PRO A 24 -54.26 48.75 6.71
N ALA A 25 -54.28 48.06 5.57
CA ALA A 25 -53.10 47.43 4.99
C ALA A 25 -52.10 48.47 4.48
N GLY A 26 -50.82 48.23 4.72
CA GLY A 26 -49.70 48.87 4.03
C GLY A 26 -48.74 47.79 3.55
N ASP A 27 -48.18 47.94 2.36
CA ASP A 27 -47.27 46.96 1.76
C ASP A 27 -46.00 46.78 2.61
N GLU A 28 -45.75 45.56 3.09
CA GLU A 28 -44.41 45.18 3.55
C GLU A 28 -43.70 44.33 2.49
N GLN A 29 -42.63 44.91 1.96
CA GLN A 29 -41.68 44.29 1.04
C GLN A 29 -41.03 43.06 1.69
N PRO A 30 -40.53 42.07 0.91
CA PRO A 30 -39.85 40.92 1.47
C PRO A 30 -38.58 41.37 2.22
N VAL A 31 -38.66 41.39 3.55
CA VAL A 31 -37.53 41.67 4.42
C VAL A 31 -36.52 40.54 4.25
N VAL A 32 -35.44 40.83 3.52
CA VAL A 32 -34.25 39.96 3.47
C VAL A 32 -33.58 40.01 4.84
N SER A 33 -34.12 39.20 5.75
CA SER A 33 -33.52 38.96 7.06
C SER A 33 -32.15 38.34 6.85
N LYS A 34 -31.09 39.13 7.03
CA LYS A 34 -29.75 38.57 7.24
C LYS A 34 -29.82 37.68 8.48
N ALA A 35 -29.82 36.37 8.27
CA ALA A 35 -29.63 35.42 9.35
C ALA A 35 -28.34 35.82 10.10
N ALA A 36 -28.43 35.98 11.42
CA ALA A 36 -27.25 36.20 12.23
C ALA A 36 -26.33 34.97 12.06
N PRO A 37 -25.00 35.15 11.94
CA PRO A 37 -24.08 34.03 11.81
C PRO A 37 -24.24 33.11 13.03
N THR A 38 -24.28 31.80 12.79
CA THR A 38 -24.33 30.79 13.85
C THR A 38 -22.99 30.76 14.57
N VAL A 39 -22.84 31.58 15.61
CA VAL A 39 -21.61 31.64 16.42
C VAL A 39 -21.62 30.52 17.46
N MET A 40 -20.71 29.56 17.32
CA MET A 40 -20.51 28.50 18.30
C MET A 40 -19.65 29.01 19.47
N MET A 41 -20.03 28.67 20.70
CA MET A 41 -19.30 29.04 21.92
C MET A 41 -18.49 27.83 22.42
N LEU A 42 -17.17 27.92 22.39
CA LEU A 42 -16.29 26.90 22.96
C LEU A 42 -15.88 27.26 24.39
N ARG A 43 -15.85 26.27 25.28
CA ARG A 43 -15.41 26.44 26.68
C ARG A 43 -13.93 26.06 26.79
N THR A 44 -13.10 26.95 27.34
CA THR A 44 -11.70 26.64 27.68
C THR A 44 -11.61 25.82 28.98
N GLU A 45 -10.45 25.25 29.27
CA GLU A 45 -10.21 24.49 30.51
C GLU A 45 -10.46 25.36 31.77
N ASP A 46 -10.14 26.65 31.71
CA ASP A 46 -10.46 27.66 32.75
C ASP A 46 -11.96 27.99 32.88
N GLY A 47 -12.82 27.37 32.07
CA GLY A 47 -14.27 27.57 32.08
C GLY A 47 -14.78 28.83 31.38
N LYS A 48 -13.90 29.60 30.71
CA LYS A 48 -14.29 30.78 29.94
C LYS A 48 -14.90 30.37 28.61
N LEU A 49 -16.00 31.01 28.21
CA LEU A 49 -16.59 30.83 26.88
C LEU A 49 -15.90 31.76 25.87
N TYR A 50 -15.57 31.22 24.71
CA TYR A 50 -14.97 31.93 23.59
C TYR A 50 -15.83 31.73 22.34
N PRO A 51 -16.32 32.81 21.70
CA PRO A 51 -17.02 32.70 20.43
C PRO A 51 -16.03 32.33 19.33
N VAL A 52 -16.32 31.24 18.61
CA VAL A 52 -15.61 30.90 17.38
C VAL A 52 -16.57 31.16 16.22
N PRO A 53 -16.46 32.31 15.53
CA PRO A 53 -17.19 32.53 14.30
C PRO A 53 -16.67 31.56 13.22
N ASP A 54 -17.54 31.24 12.27
CA ASP A 54 -17.23 30.49 11.05
C ASP A 54 -16.74 29.03 11.23
N LEU A 55 -16.73 28.50 12.46
CA LEU A 55 -16.50 27.07 12.73
C LEU A 55 -17.82 26.32 12.92
N THR A 56 -18.04 25.29 12.12
CA THR A 56 -19.18 24.38 12.23
C THR A 56 -18.97 23.28 13.29
N LEU A 57 -20.04 22.61 13.68
CA LEU A 57 -19.97 21.45 14.59
C LEU A 57 -19.26 20.25 13.94
N GLU A 58 -19.32 20.14 12.60
CA GLU A 58 -18.64 19.11 11.82
C GLU A 58 -17.12 19.33 11.88
N GLU A 59 -16.62 20.52 11.55
CA GLU A 59 -15.19 20.85 11.62
C GLU A 59 -14.64 20.73 13.05
N LEU A 60 -15.43 21.08 14.09
CA LEU A 60 -15.03 20.85 15.49
C LEU A 60 -14.90 19.35 15.80
N SER A 61 -15.75 18.50 15.21
CA SER A 61 -15.70 17.06 15.39
C SER A 61 -14.51 16.46 14.65
N GLU A 62 -14.23 16.89 13.41
CA GLU A 62 -13.03 16.52 12.67
C GLU A 62 -11.74 16.94 13.40
N LEU A 63 -11.66 18.17 13.91
CA LEU A 63 -10.52 18.64 14.69
C LEU A 63 -10.33 17.84 15.98
N LYS A 64 -11.43 17.38 16.59
CA LYS A 64 -11.40 16.49 17.75
C LYS A 64 -10.88 15.10 17.36
N GLU A 65 -11.40 14.49 16.30
CA GLU A 65 -10.97 13.17 15.81
C GLU A 65 -9.51 13.18 15.35
N LEU A 66 -9.05 14.26 14.70
CA LEU A 66 -7.66 14.46 14.32
C LEU A 66 -6.75 14.58 15.56
N ARG A 67 -7.14 15.36 16.56
CA ARG A 67 -6.39 15.48 17.82
C ARG A 67 -6.38 14.15 18.59
N ASP A 68 -7.49 13.45 18.63
CA ASP A 68 -7.65 12.22 19.42
C ASP A 68 -6.94 11.04 18.72
N SER A 69 -6.81 11.04 17.38
CA SER A 69 -5.96 10.11 16.61
C SER A 69 -4.46 10.44 16.72
N LEU A 70 -4.07 11.72 16.74
CA LEU A 70 -2.69 12.15 17.07
C LEU A 70 -2.29 11.85 18.53
N ARG A 71 -3.26 11.64 19.42
CA ARG A 71 -3.05 11.26 20.84
C ARG A 71 -3.33 9.80 21.12
N ALA A 72 -3.75 9.02 20.13
CA ALA A 72 -3.93 7.59 20.30
C ALA A 72 -2.57 6.99 20.70
N PRO A 73 -2.47 6.21 21.78
CA PRO A 73 -1.21 5.56 22.12
C PRO A 73 -0.82 4.67 20.93
N GLU A 74 0.44 4.77 20.50
CA GLU A 74 0.98 3.93 19.41
C GLU A 74 0.73 2.46 19.76
N ARG A 75 -0.32 1.87 19.18
CA ARG A 75 -0.60 0.45 19.37
C ARG A 75 0.55 -0.29 18.69
N PRO A 76 1.31 -1.13 19.42
CA PRO A 76 2.41 -1.87 18.80
C PRO A 76 1.87 -2.68 17.61
N PRO A 77 2.65 -2.83 16.52
CA PRO A 77 2.20 -3.60 15.38
C PRO A 77 1.86 -5.02 15.80
N GLY A 78 0.74 -5.58 15.33
CA GLY A 78 0.29 -6.91 15.73
C GLY A 78 1.24 -8.05 15.33
N TYR A 79 2.17 -7.79 14.40
CA TYR A 79 3.21 -8.71 13.97
C TYR A 79 4.50 -7.99 13.55
N GLU A 80 5.58 -8.75 13.43
CA GLU A 80 6.87 -8.33 12.87
C GLU A 80 7.45 -9.46 12.02
N PHE A 81 7.88 -9.17 10.80
CA PHE A 81 8.68 -10.11 10.01
C PHE A 81 10.13 -10.09 10.51
N ARG A 82 10.57 -11.18 11.13
CA ARG A 82 11.95 -11.34 11.60
C ARG A 82 12.88 -11.68 10.45
N GLU A 83 12.52 -12.69 9.66
CA GLU A 83 13.34 -13.21 8.57
C GLU A 83 12.47 -13.55 7.35
N ALA A 84 12.99 -13.28 6.17
CA ALA A 84 12.44 -13.73 4.89
C ALA A 84 13.55 -14.31 4.02
N THR A 85 13.59 -15.63 3.87
CA THR A 85 14.51 -16.29 2.93
C THR A 85 13.73 -16.88 1.76
N VAL A 86 14.27 -16.74 0.55
CA VAL A 86 13.70 -17.29 -0.67
C VAL A 86 14.80 -18.00 -1.44
N GLN A 87 14.56 -19.23 -1.87
CA GLN A 87 15.50 -20.01 -2.66
C GLN A 87 14.78 -20.69 -3.83
N GLY A 88 15.45 -20.87 -4.95
CA GLY A 88 14.85 -21.61 -6.06
C GLY A 88 15.61 -21.57 -7.37
N THR A 89 14.94 -22.00 -8.44
CA THR A 89 15.53 -22.11 -9.78
C THR A 89 14.63 -21.44 -10.82
N ALA A 90 15.20 -20.51 -11.59
CA ALA A 90 14.55 -19.93 -12.75
C ALA A 90 14.59 -20.91 -13.95
N GLN A 91 13.45 -21.11 -14.59
CA GLN A 91 13.32 -21.80 -15.87
C GLN A 91 12.81 -20.79 -16.93
N LYS A 92 12.48 -21.24 -18.15
CA LYS A 92 12.21 -20.34 -19.29
C LYS A 92 11.04 -19.37 -19.09
N ASP A 93 10.00 -19.80 -18.40
CA ASP A 93 8.71 -19.09 -18.24
C ASP A 93 8.29 -18.93 -16.78
N ARG A 94 8.85 -19.76 -15.88
CA ARG A 94 8.55 -19.79 -14.45
C ARG A 94 9.80 -19.95 -13.61
N ALA A 95 9.81 -19.35 -12.42
CA ALA A 95 10.75 -19.66 -11.36
C ALA A 95 10.08 -20.58 -10.34
N SER A 96 10.67 -21.75 -10.07
CA SER A 96 10.22 -22.62 -8.97
C SER A 96 10.91 -22.14 -7.70
N LEU A 97 10.15 -21.62 -6.75
CA LEU A 97 10.64 -20.94 -5.57
C LEU A 97 10.10 -21.57 -4.29
N GLU A 98 10.88 -21.43 -3.23
CA GLU A 98 10.61 -21.89 -1.89
C GLU A 98 10.97 -20.75 -0.94
N ALA A 99 9.99 -20.26 -0.18
CA ALA A 99 10.17 -19.18 0.77
C ALA A 99 9.89 -19.64 2.19
N ASP A 100 10.73 -19.18 3.11
CA ASP A 100 10.60 -19.34 4.55
C ASP A 100 10.49 -17.97 5.20
N PHE A 101 9.33 -17.69 5.78
CA PHE A 101 9.05 -16.47 6.53
C PHE A 101 8.96 -16.78 8.02
N THR A 102 9.76 -16.09 8.82
CA THR A 102 9.71 -16.12 10.28
C THR A 102 9.00 -14.86 10.76
N ILE A 103 7.83 -15.02 11.37
CA ILE A 103 6.94 -13.94 11.79
C ILE A 103 6.74 -14.03 13.30
N LYS A 104 7.00 -12.94 14.00
CA LYS A 104 6.63 -12.80 15.40
C LYS A 104 5.25 -12.16 15.49
N VAL A 105 4.33 -12.75 16.26
CA VAL A 105 2.97 -12.24 16.45
C VAL A 105 2.82 -11.81 17.91
N PHE A 106 2.30 -10.60 18.13
CA PHE A 106 2.22 -9.99 19.46
C PHE A 106 0.85 -10.11 20.13
N ASP A 107 -0.17 -10.54 19.38
CA ASP A 107 -1.56 -10.63 19.79
C ASP A 107 -2.10 -12.07 19.68
N THR A 108 -3.22 -12.33 20.36
CA THR A 108 -3.98 -13.59 20.29
C THR A 108 -5.25 -13.47 19.43
N GLU A 109 -5.59 -12.26 18.96
CA GLU A 109 -6.61 -12.09 17.92
C GLU A 109 -6.11 -12.50 16.52
N PHE A 110 -7.00 -12.52 15.51
CA PHE A 110 -6.61 -12.81 14.13
C PHE A 110 -5.81 -11.64 13.52
N VAL A 111 -4.49 -11.78 13.49
CA VAL A 111 -3.59 -10.81 12.90
C VAL A 111 -3.47 -11.04 11.38
N ARG A 112 -3.64 -9.95 10.63
CA ARG A 112 -3.53 -9.92 9.16
C ARG A 112 -2.09 -9.67 8.72
N VAL A 113 -1.41 -10.69 8.22
CA VAL A 113 0.01 -10.63 7.81
C VAL A 113 0.12 -10.69 6.28
N PRO A 114 0.34 -9.56 5.58
CA PRO A 114 0.48 -9.53 4.13
C PRO A 114 1.83 -10.11 3.69
N LEU A 115 1.80 -11.12 2.83
CA LEU A 115 3.00 -11.75 2.26
C LEU A 115 3.43 -11.11 0.93
N ARG A 116 2.65 -10.15 0.39
CA ARG A 116 3.00 -9.30 -0.77
C ARG A 116 3.42 -10.02 -2.07
N MET A 117 3.07 -11.29 -2.26
CA MET A 117 3.38 -12.03 -3.50
C MET A 117 2.13 -12.10 -4.39
N PRO A 118 1.93 -11.21 -5.38
CA PRO A 118 0.73 -11.20 -6.23
C PRO A 118 0.76 -12.28 -7.32
N ASP A 119 1.92 -12.51 -7.97
CA ASP A 119 2.06 -13.38 -9.14
C ASP A 119 2.38 -14.85 -8.80
N ALA A 120 2.62 -15.13 -7.52
CA ALA A 120 2.94 -16.45 -7.00
C ALA A 120 1.79 -17.47 -7.17
N VAL A 121 2.01 -18.48 -7.99
CA VAL A 121 1.11 -19.63 -8.12
C VAL A 121 1.38 -20.60 -6.96
N LYS A 122 0.41 -20.72 -6.04
CA LYS A 122 0.50 -21.58 -4.86
C LYS A 122 0.69 -23.06 -5.25
N SER A 123 1.76 -23.69 -4.77
CA SER A 123 1.95 -25.14 -4.85
C SER A 123 1.70 -25.80 -3.48
N GLN A 124 2.63 -25.69 -2.52
CA GLN A 124 2.52 -26.35 -1.21
C GLN A 124 2.91 -25.37 -0.09
N ILE A 125 2.06 -25.24 0.93
CA ILE A 125 2.32 -24.37 2.10
C ILE A 125 2.18 -25.16 3.40
N THR A 126 3.09 -24.91 4.33
CA THR A 126 3.12 -25.47 5.68
C THR A 126 3.24 -24.32 6.68
N PHE A 127 2.48 -24.42 7.78
CA PHE A 127 2.52 -23.48 8.89
C PHE A 127 3.06 -24.17 10.14
N THR A 128 3.88 -23.46 10.92
CA THR A 128 4.46 -23.93 12.19
C THR A 128 4.27 -22.86 13.27
N GLY A 129 4.01 -23.28 14.50
CA GLY A 129 3.71 -22.45 15.67
C GLY A 129 2.29 -22.71 16.19
N GLU A 130 2.03 -22.41 17.46
CA GLU A 130 0.78 -22.81 18.13
C GLU A 130 -0.36 -21.82 17.88
N GLY A 131 -1.48 -22.28 17.33
CA GLY A 131 -2.64 -21.45 17.01
C GLY A 131 -3.36 -21.90 15.74
N GLU A 132 -4.08 -20.96 15.12
CA GLU A 132 -4.75 -21.16 13.83
C GLU A 132 -4.09 -20.33 12.71
N HIS A 133 -3.92 -20.94 11.55
CA HIS A 133 -3.32 -20.31 10.36
C HIS A 133 -4.20 -20.49 9.13
N ARG A 134 -4.33 -19.43 8.34
CA ARG A 134 -5.05 -19.48 7.06
C ARG A 134 -4.38 -18.60 6.03
N LEU A 135 -4.21 -19.11 4.80
CA LEU A 135 -3.80 -18.30 3.66
C LEU A 135 -5.03 -17.88 2.83
N THR A 136 -5.13 -16.60 2.49
CA THR A 136 -6.10 -16.06 1.53
C THR A 136 -5.39 -15.22 0.47
N PHE A 137 -5.94 -15.14 -0.73
CA PHE A 137 -5.51 -14.17 -1.73
C PHE A 137 -6.37 -12.90 -1.59
N ASP A 138 -5.74 -11.74 -1.61
CA ASP A 138 -6.37 -10.43 -1.45
C ASP A 138 -5.66 -9.42 -2.37
N ALA A 139 -6.33 -9.02 -3.45
CA ALA A 139 -5.75 -8.14 -4.46
C ALA A 139 -5.43 -6.73 -3.90
N GLU A 140 -6.25 -6.24 -2.97
CA GLU A 140 -6.05 -4.94 -2.31
C GLU A 140 -4.86 -4.98 -1.33
N ALA A 141 -4.52 -6.16 -0.83
CA ALA A 141 -3.30 -6.41 -0.04
C ALA A 141 -2.00 -6.43 -0.87
N GLY A 142 -2.09 -6.46 -2.19
CA GLY A 142 -0.95 -6.80 -3.06
C GLY A 142 -0.60 -8.30 -3.06
N GLY A 143 -1.58 -9.20 -2.92
CA GLY A 143 -1.41 -10.64 -3.12
C GLY A 143 -1.84 -11.49 -1.93
N TYR A 144 -1.03 -12.50 -1.56
CA TYR A 144 -1.41 -13.38 -0.46
C TYR A 144 -1.27 -12.74 0.93
N VAL A 145 -2.22 -13.08 1.79
CA VAL A 145 -2.32 -12.70 3.19
C VAL A 145 -2.39 -13.96 4.04
N ALA A 146 -1.51 -14.06 5.03
CA ALA A 146 -1.60 -15.04 6.10
C ALA A 146 -2.39 -14.43 7.26
N TRP A 147 -3.47 -15.09 7.65
CA TRP A 147 -4.18 -14.83 8.89
C TRP A 147 -3.63 -15.75 9.96
N ILE A 148 -3.15 -15.18 11.05
CA ILE A 148 -2.55 -15.93 12.17
C ILE A 148 -3.30 -15.55 13.44
N ARG A 149 -3.83 -16.55 14.16
CA ARG A 149 -4.33 -16.39 15.53
C ARG A 149 -3.45 -17.21 16.45
N ALA A 150 -2.55 -16.56 17.17
CA ALA A 150 -1.64 -17.23 18.07
C ALA A 150 -2.38 -17.78 19.31
N ALA A 151 -1.92 -18.90 19.87
CA ALA A 151 -2.43 -19.42 21.13
C ALA A 151 -2.02 -18.54 22.33
N GLU A 152 -0.82 -17.97 22.27
CA GLU A 152 -0.26 -17.04 23.26
C GLU A 152 0.37 -15.83 22.54
N PRO A 153 0.39 -14.64 23.17
CA PRO A 153 1.00 -13.44 22.57
C PRO A 153 2.54 -13.55 22.53
N ASN A 154 3.17 -12.75 21.67
CA ASN A 154 4.63 -12.62 21.54
C ASN A 154 5.34 -13.93 21.09
N THR A 155 4.61 -14.82 20.42
CA THR A 155 5.07 -16.10 19.86
C THR A 155 5.66 -15.98 18.46
N GLU A 156 6.45 -16.98 18.06
CA GLU A 156 7.01 -17.08 16.71
C GLU A 156 6.22 -18.09 15.87
N HIS A 157 5.96 -17.72 14.62
CA HIS A 157 5.31 -18.53 13.61
C HIS A 157 6.17 -18.58 12.35
N ARG A 158 6.25 -19.76 11.74
CA ARG A 158 6.98 -19.95 10.47
C ARG A 158 6.03 -20.38 9.37
N ILE A 159 6.17 -19.75 8.21
CA ILE A 159 5.46 -20.10 6.98
C ILE A 159 6.50 -20.61 6.00
N HIS A 160 6.41 -21.89 5.65
CA HIS A 160 7.22 -22.49 4.58
C HIS A 160 6.32 -22.68 3.35
N TRP A 161 6.64 -22.00 2.25
CA TRP A 161 5.80 -21.98 1.06
C TRP A 161 6.61 -22.26 -0.21
N LYS A 162 6.25 -23.34 -0.91
CA LYS A 162 6.68 -23.64 -2.27
C LYS A 162 5.67 -23.08 -3.27
N PHE A 163 6.14 -22.31 -4.24
CA PHE A 163 5.32 -21.63 -5.25
C PHE A 163 6.06 -21.55 -6.59
N SER A 164 5.34 -21.09 -7.62
CA SER A 164 5.96 -20.77 -8.90
C SER A 164 5.61 -19.35 -9.30
N ASP A 165 6.63 -18.54 -9.54
CA ASP A 165 6.47 -17.15 -9.97
C ASP A 165 6.76 -17.01 -11.48
N ARG A 166 6.33 -15.91 -12.09
CA ARG A 166 6.51 -15.64 -13.52
C ARG A 166 7.95 -15.19 -13.81
N VAL A 167 8.52 -15.69 -14.89
CA VAL A 167 9.76 -15.17 -15.47
C VAL A 167 9.42 -14.56 -16.83
N ASP A 168 9.80 -13.31 -17.03
CA ASP A 168 9.70 -12.63 -18.32
C ASP A 168 11.01 -12.78 -19.09
N THR A 169 10.94 -13.10 -20.39
CA THR A 169 12.09 -13.03 -21.29
C THR A 169 11.77 -12.09 -22.45
N VAL A 170 12.60 -11.07 -22.65
CA VAL A 170 12.51 -10.10 -23.75
C VAL A 170 13.83 -10.10 -24.50
N ARG A 171 13.82 -10.65 -25.72
CA ARG A 171 15.05 -10.96 -26.50
C ARG A 171 15.96 -11.89 -25.69
N ASP A 172 17.15 -11.42 -25.33
CA ASP A 172 18.17 -12.16 -24.57
C ASP A 172 18.21 -11.77 -23.09
N GLU A 173 17.36 -10.84 -22.64
CA GLU A 173 17.23 -10.48 -21.22
C GLU A 173 16.08 -11.25 -20.58
N THR A 174 16.39 -11.91 -19.46
CA THR A 174 15.42 -12.65 -18.62
C THR A 174 15.31 -11.95 -17.29
N ARG A 175 14.08 -11.82 -16.78
CA ARG A 175 13.73 -11.03 -15.61
C ARG A 175 12.80 -11.81 -14.69
N LEU A 176 13.09 -11.74 -13.39
CA LEU A 176 12.22 -12.14 -12.30
C LEU A 176 11.96 -10.92 -11.42
N ASP A 177 10.70 -10.56 -11.24
CA ASP A 177 10.25 -9.52 -10.31
C ASP A 177 9.59 -10.22 -9.11
N LEU A 178 10.12 -10.02 -7.91
CA LEU A 178 9.58 -10.58 -6.66
C LEU A 178 9.16 -9.46 -5.72
N SER A 179 7.89 -9.46 -5.32
CA SER A 179 7.42 -8.62 -4.21
C SER A 179 7.41 -9.47 -2.93
N LEU A 180 8.15 -9.04 -1.91
CA LEU A 180 8.34 -9.75 -0.65
C LEU A 180 7.97 -8.86 0.55
N PRO A 181 7.52 -9.45 1.68
CA PRO A 181 7.30 -8.69 2.89
C PRO A 181 8.62 -8.17 3.44
N ARG A 182 8.65 -6.93 3.95
CA ARG A 182 9.85 -6.34 4.54
C ARG A 182 10.13 -6.99 5.90
N ALA A 183 11.29 -7.60 6.03
CA ALA A 183 11.75 -8.29 7.23
C ALA A 183 12.92 -7.53 7.91
N ALA A 184 13.36 -7.99 9.08
CA ALA A 184 14.58 -7.49 9.73
C ALA A 184 15.84 -8.02 9.01
N THR A 185 15.83 -9.29 8.61
CA THR A 185 16.84 -9.94 7.76
C THR A 185 16.20 -10.63 6.56
N GLY A 186 16.96 -10.82 5.49
CA GLY A 186 16.49 -11.65 4.38
C GLY A 186 17.56 -11.95 3.35
N ARG A 187 17.31 -13.01 2.57
CA ARG A 187 18.21 -13.50 1.53
C ARG A 187 17.41 -14.14 0.39
N ILE A 188 17.80 -13.86 -0.85
CA ILE A 188 17.23 -14.48 -2.05
C ILE A 188 18.34 -15.23 -2.78
N THR A 189 18.18 -16.53 -2.99
CA THR A 189 19.12 -17.38 -3.74
C THR A 189 18.44 -17.92 -5.00
N LEU A 190 18.79 -17.37 -6.16
CA LEU A 190 18.24 -17.78 -7.44
C LEU A 190 19.28 -18.52 -8.28
N ARG A 191 19.04 -19.81 -8.54
CA ARG A 191 19.83 -20.59 -9.51
C ARG A 191 19.24 -20.42 -10.92
N VAL A 192 20.09 -20.10 -11.88
CA VAL A 192 19.75 -20.08 -13.31
C VAL A 192 20.53 -21.21 -13.99
N PRO A 193 19.88 -22.10 -14.77
CA PRO A 193 20.53 -23.19 -15.52
C PRO A 193 21.22 -22.65 -16.78
N MET A 194 22.14 -21.72 -16.58
CA MET A 194 22.91 -21.02 -17.61
C MET A 194 24.31 -20.74 -17.07
N ALA A 195 25.34 -21.24 -17.78
CA ALA A 195 26.73 -20.97 -17.44
C ALA A 195 27.05 -19.49 -17.67
N ASN A 196 27.76 -18.87 -16.72
CA ASN A 196 28.25 -17.50 -16.82
C ASN A 196 27.15 -16.46 -17.15
N ALA A 197 25.94 -16.65 -16.63
CA ALA A 197 24.86 -15.67 -16.77
C ALA A 197 25.29 -14.35 -16.10
N MET A 198 25.08 -13.24 -16.79
CA MET A 198 25.48 -11.92 -16.32
C MET A 198 24.26 -11.19 -15.77
N LEU A 199 24.33 -10.72 -14.53
CA LEU A 199 23.31 -9.86 -13.94
C LEU A 199 23.35 -8.46 -14.60
N VAL A 200 22.18 -7.88 -14.83
CA VAL A 200 22.02 -6.52 -15.34
C VAL A 200 21.82 -5.56 -14.17
N GLY A 201 22.57 -4.45 -14.19
CA GLY A 201 22.62 -3.46 -13.12
C GLY A 201 23.78 -3.70 -12.14
N ASN A 202 24.25 -2.62 -11.52
CA ASN A 202 25.27 -2.69 -10.47
C ASN A 202 24.58 -2.64 -9.10
N ARG A 203 24.57 -3.77 -8.40
CA ARG A 203 23.96 -3.94 -7.09
C ARG A 203 25.02 -4.47 -6.12
N SER A 204 25.40 -3.66 -5.14
CA SER A 204 26.42 -4.02 -4.14
C SER A 204 25.97 -5.11 -3.16
N ASP A 205 24.68 -5.41 -3.13
CA ASP A 205 24.02 -6.42 -2.31
C ASP A 205 23.81 -7.76 -3.03
N VAL A 206 24.36 -7.93 -4.25
CA VAL A 206 24.27 -9.17 -5.01
C VAL A 206 25.65 -9.79 -5.21
N SER A 207 25.79 -11.06 -4.83
CA SER A 207 26.93 -11.90 -5.19
C SER A 207 26.54 -12.91 -6.26
N VAL A 208 27.51 -13.24 -7.13
CA VAL A 208 27.32 -14.16 -8.25
C VAL A 208 28.31 -15.31 -8.11
N LYS A 209 27.83 -16.56 -8.21
CA LYS A 209 28.67 -17.76 -8.27
C LYS A 209 28.40 -18.51 -9.56
N HIS A 210 29.44 -19.08 -10.16
CA HIS A 210 29.33 -19.88 -11.38
C HIS A 210 29.68 -21.35 -11.06
N ASP A 211 28.80 -22.27 -11.47
CA ASP A 211 28.87 -23.70 -11.16
C ASP A 211 28.64 -24.52 -12.44
N GLY A 212 29.72 -24.74 -13.21
CA GLY A 212 29.85 -25.75 -14.28
C GLY A 212 28.87 -25.74 -15.47
N GLY A 213 27.82 -24.92 -15.43
CA GLY A 213 26.60 -25.07 -16.24
C GLY A 213 25.43 -24.24 -15.71
N ALA A 214 25.46 -23.84 -14.43
CA ALA A 214 24.53 -22.93 -13.79
C ALA A 214 25.23 -21.68 -13.24
N THR A 215 24.44 -20.65 -12.96
CA THR A 215 24.85 -19.44 -12.23
C THR A 215 23.91 -19.26 -11.04
N GLU A 216 24.45 -18.97 -9.87
CA GLU A 216 23.70 -18.65 -8.66
C GLU A 216 23.83 -17.16 -8.36
N PHE A 217 22.69 -16.47 -8.26
CA PHE A 217 22.59 -15.10 -7.78
C PHE A 217 22.13 -15.12 -6.33
N VAL A 218 22.89 -14.51 -5.42
CA VAL A 218 22.52 -14.37 -4.01
C VAL A 218 22.38 -12.89 -3.67
N VAL A 219 21.17 -12.48 -3.29
CA VAL A 219 20.82 -11.12 -2.86
C VAL A 219 20.65 -11.10 -1.35
N ASP A 220 21.42 -10.29 -0.64
CA ASP A 220 21.25 -10.08 0.81
C ASP A 220 20.34 -8.86 1.07
N GLN A 221 19.04 -9.02 0.78
CA GLN A 221 18.00 -7.99 0.96
C GLN A 221 16.85 -8.49 1.86
N ALA A 222 16.47 -7.68 2.86
CA ALA A 222 15.39 -7.98 3.80
C ALA A 222 13.98 -7.65 3.25
N GLY A 223 13.66 -8.18 2.07
CA GLY A 223 12.36 -8.05 1.41
C GLY A 223 12.08 -6.68 0.77
N GLY A 224 10.81 -6.41 0.44
CA GLY A 224 10.40 -5.36 -0.48
C GLY A 224 10.34 -5.86 -1.93
N ASP A 225 10.32 -4.94 -2.89
CA ASP A 225 10.22 -5.27 -4.31
C ASP A 225 11.63 -5.47 -4.88
N VAL A 226 11.89 -6.65 -5.47
CA VAL A 226 13.21 -7.12 -5.91
C VAL A 226 13.13 -7.53 -7.37
N GLN A 227 13.84 -6.79 -8.22
CA GLN A 227 14.05 -7.12 -9.63
C GLN A 227 15.41 -7.79 -9.80
N LEU A 228 15.41 -8.97 -10.42
CA LEU A 228 16.59 -9.69 -10.89
C LEU A 228 16.48 -9.84 -12.41
N THR A 229 17.38 -9.16 -13.14
CA THR A 229 17.48 -9.26 -14.59
C THR A 229 18.84 -9.82 -14.96
N TRP A 230 18.89 -10.80 -15.86
CA TRP A 230 20.14 -11.40 -16.34
C TRP A 230 20.07 -11.71 -17.83
N HIS A 231 21.24 -11.82 -18.46
CA HIS A 231 21.38 -12.24 -19.86
C HIS A 231 22.47 -13.32 -20.03
N PRO A 232 22.46 -14.09 -21.15
CA PRO A 232 23.55 -14.98 -21.51
C PRO A 232 24.92 -14.31 -21.44
N PRO A 233 26.01 -15.07 -21.19
CA PRO A 233 27.36 -14.50 -21.31
C PRO A 233 27.52 -13.86 -22.69
N ARG A 234 27.90 -12.59 -22.72
CA ARG A 234 28.19 -11.94 -24.01
C ARG A 234 29.37 -12.67 -24.63
N GLU A 235 29.18 -13.23 -25.82
CA GLU A 235 30.32 -13.65 -26.64
C GLU A 235 31.27 -12.47 -26.75
N ASN A 236 32.47 -12.63 -26.21
CA ASN A 236 33.53 -11.65 -26.39
C ASN A 236 34.10 -11.82 -27.80
N LYS A 237 33.26 -11.55 -28.83
CA LYS A 237 33.77 -11.18 -30.15
C LYS A 237 34.70 -10.02 -29.89
N ALA A 238 35.99 -10.27 -30.06
CA ALA A 238 37.05 -9.31 -29.81
C ALA A 238 36.62 -7.97 -30.41
N ARG A 239 36.70 -6.89 -29.63
CA ARG A 239 36.58 -5.55 -30.19
C ARG A 239 37.62 -5.45 -31.29
N LEU A 240 37.17 -5.51 -32.53
CA LEU A 240 37.88 -4.83 -33.61
C LEU A 240 37.95 -3.36 -33.14
N PRO A 241 39.14 -2.74 -33.13
CA PRO A 241 39.23 -1.34 -32.74
C PRO A 241 38.34 -0.51 -33.67
N ASP A 242 37.56 0.41 -33.09
CA ASP A 242 36.74 1.38 -33.83
C ASP A 242 37.66 2.46 -34.46
N GLU A 243 38.56 2.05 -35.34
CA GLU A 243 39.33 2.95 -36.21
C GLU A 243 38.55 3.20 -37.50
N PHE A 244 37.61 4.14 -37.43
CA PHE A 244 37.02 4.77 -38.62
C PHE A 244 38.02 5.76 -39.25
N GLU A 245 39.00 5.26 -40.00
CA GLU A 245 39.87 6.11 -40.83
C GLU A 245 39.20 6.44 -42.17
N ALA A 246 38.48 7.56 -42.23
CA ALA A 246 37.83 8.04 -43.45
C ALA A 246 38.76 8.93 -44.29
N VAL A 247 39.71 8.34 -45.03
CA VAL A 247 40.61 9.07 -45.96
C VAL A 247 39.87 9.49 -47.24
N GLY A 248 39.13 10.60 -47.16
CA GLY A 248 38.47 11.21 -48.31
C GLY A 248 39.43 12.03 -49.18
N LYS A 249 39.78 11.53 -50.39
CA LYS A 249 40.44 12.35 -51.42
C LYS A 249 39.45 13.34 -52.04
N ILE A 250 39.49 14.59 -51.61
CA ILE A 250 38.74 15.69 -52.24
C ILE A 250 39.38 16.03 -53.59
N LEU A 251 38.62 15.85 -54.67
CA LEU A 251 39.08 16.12 -56.04
C LEU A 251 38.43 17.43 -56.53
N LEU A 252 39.12 18.55 -56.30
CA LEU A 252 38.70 19.87 -56.75
C LEU A 252 38.84 19.99 -58.28
N ARG A 253 37.71 20.01 -59.00
CA ARG A 253 37.66 20.44 -60.39
C ARG A 253 37.22 21.91 -60.45
N VAL A 254 38.20 22.82 -60.50
CA VAL A 254 37.93 24.22 -60.84
C VAL A 254 37.43 24.26 -62.29
N VAL A 255 36.28 24.88 -62.51
CA VAL A 255 35.74 25.18 -63.84
C VAL A 255 35.92 26.68 -64.04
N ASP A 256 36.75 27.06 -65.01
CA ASP A 256 36.98 28.47 -65.32
C ASP A 256 35.70 29.16 -65.78
N GLY A 257 35.26 30.13 -64.98
CA GLY A 257 34.17 31.02 -65.32
C GLY A 257 34.61 32.01 -66.41
N GLN A 258 34.36 31.66 -67.68
CA GLN A 258 34.39 32.63 -68.78
C GLN A 258 33.48 33.82 -68.44
N THR A 259 34.08 34.99 -68.21
CA THR A 259 33.36 36.27 -68.27
C THR A 259 33.92 37.03 -69.45
N ARG A 260 33.11 37.23 -70.49
CA ARG A 260 33.51 37.85 -71.76
C ARG A 260 32.46 38.85 -72.22
N ALA A 261 32.69 40.12 -71.93
CA ALA A 261 32.22 41.30 -72.67
C ALA A 261 32.93 42.53 -72.08
#